data_AF-A0A183G0A2-F1
#
_entry.id   AF-A0A183G0A2-F1
#
_cell.length_a   1.000
_cell.length_b   1.000
_cell.length_c   1.000
_cell.angle_alpha   90.00
_cell.angle_beta   90.00
_cell.angle_gamma   90.00
#
_symmetry.space_group_name_H-M   'P 1'
#
loop_
_entity.id
_entity.type
_entity.pdbx_description
1 polymer ?
#
loop_
_entity_poly.entity_id
_entity_poly.type
_entity_poly.pdbx_seq_one_letter_code
_entity_poly.pdbx_strand_id
1 'polypeptide(L)'
;MSDHRLFDHFHSASRTAQETEKEISSSLCHLHGQIKVAATVINEWTHHLIQHTCSDSCAGEQVLLLGRLLRTAAITREKILRYANQFLLLDSVIRLKIKNSAEYKFKNISVENVTNTVKKNLNKLDDAIDDMEFELGQVEKLLNDEKLCFQEIKNLLASLNQKAITFAPLRCKDSRAYSPDPALSESKNPTTENIKKPKAKIDKKGSGSDTAAEEVKPLTDEEYLEWLIEENSAPCEDCGYTEAVSSDEEDVLKAKRQRLDDNSDKGASATSENPEKIIEIKGQTHIPEEDATQTQPTSEHDRRRLLEQELNQLRFSLEYLPKRRIGESSRGVDPHVTCCFCKEVGWHYSDSCPVITSGDERWRFVRENKLCQYCLRSHGSTCRDKNKKCWYCSVIEKTVAFGSSAPHGFSSWDDSSLADCQDDQDPVNNPSARPL
;
A
#
# COMPACT_ATOMS: atom_id res chain seq x y z
N MET A 1 -29.02 -35.65 23.34
CA MET A 1 -29.02 -34.91 24.62
C MET A 1 -27.68 -34.21 24.84
N SER A 2 -27.29 -33.30 23.93
CA SER A 2 -25.95 -32.68 23.98
C SER A 2 -25.89 -31.18 23.67
N ASP A 3 -27.02 -30.52 23.36
CA ASP A 3 -27.02 -29.08 23.03
C ASP A 3 -27.07 -28.12 24.23
N HIS A 4 -27.39 -28.61 25.43
CA HIS A 4 -27.49 -27.73 26.60
C HIS A 4 -26.14 -27.24 27.13
N ARG A 5 -25.05 -27.99 26.91
CA ARG A 5 -23.72 -27.64 27.47
C ARG A 5 -23.03 -26.49 26.74
N LEU A 6 -23.40 -26.20 25.48
CA LEU A 6 -22.82 -25.10 24.71
C LEU A 6 -23.44 -23.75 25.12
N PHE A 7 -24.70 -23.77 25.54
CA PHE A 7 -25.38 -22.63 26.16
C PHE A 7 -24.89 -22.36 27.60
N ASP A 8 -24.58 -23.41 28.38
CA ASP A 8 -24.11 -23.25 29.76
C ASP A 8 -22.75 -22.53 29.87
N HIS A 9 -21.89 -22.60 28.85
CA HIS A 9 -20.62 -21.87 28.83
C HIS A 9 -20.78 -20.35 28.61
N PHE A 10 -21.90 -19.93 28.00
CA PHE A 10 -22.27 -18.51 27.94
C PHE A 10 -22.89 -18.01 29.25
N HIS A 11 -23.43 -18.92 30.07
CA HIS A 11 -23.99 -18.60 31.38
C HIS A 11 -22.95 -18.54 32.51
N SER A 12 -21.75 -19.11 32.35
CA SER A 12 -20.75 -19.18 33.42
C SER A 12 -20.01 -17.86 33.70
N ALA A 13 -20.09 -16.87 32.81
CA ALA A 13 -19.71 -15.49 33.10
C ALA A 13 -20.99 -14.65 33.16
N SER A 14 -21.43 -14.30 34.37
CA SER A 14 -22.60 -13.44 34.57
C SER A 14 -22.28 -12.01 34.10
N ARG A 15 -22.24 -11.80 32.78
CA ARG A 15 -22.08 -10.47 32.18
C ARG A 15 -23.24 -9.61 32.65
N THR A 16 -22.93 -8.42 33.14
CA THR A 16 -23.96 -7.49 33.60
C THR A 16 -24.80 -7.00 32.41
N ALA A 17 -26.02 -6.55 32.68
CA ALA A 17 -26.86 -5.94 31.65
C ALA A 17 -26.15 -4.73 31.01
N GLN A 18 -25.43 -3.94 31.84
CA GLN A 18 -24.66 -2.78 31.41
C GLN A 18 -23.50 -3.12 30.47
N GLU A 19 -22.76 -4.20 30.72
CA GLU A 19 -21.72 -4.70 29.81
C GLU A 19 -22.32 -5.13 28.47
N THR A 20 -23.46 -5.81 28.51
CA THR A 20 -24.18 -6.25 27.30
C THR A 20 -24.64 -5.02 26.49
N GLU A 21 -25.17 -3.98 27.13
CA GLU A 21 -25.54 -2.72 26.48
C GLU A 21 -24.34 -2.02 25.82
N LYS A 22 -23.18 -1.98 26.50
CA LYS A 22 -21.96 -1.40 25.93
C LYS A 22 -21.52 -2.18 24.69
N GLU A 23 -21.60 -3.51 24.72
CA GLU A 23 -21.28 -4.36 23.56
C GLU A 23 -22.27 -4.16 22.41
N ILE A 24 -23.58 -4.03 22.68
CA ILE A 24 -24.58 -3.68 21.66
C ILE A 24 -24.23 -2.35 21.01
N SER A 25 -23.89 -1.34 21.81
CA SER A 25 -23.52 -0.01 21.33
C SER A 25 -22.30 -0.07 20.41
N SER A 26 -21.27 -0.81 20.84
CA SER A 26 -20.05 -1.02 20.06
C SER A 26 -20.32 -1.78 18.76
N SER A 27 -21.14 -2.83 18.81
CA SER A 27 -21.54 -3.62 17.65
C SER A 27 -22.30 -2.78 16.62
N LEU A 28 -23.24 -1.94 17.05
CA LEU A 28 -23.95 -1.00 16.17
C LEU A 28 -23.02 0.06 15.55
N CYS A 29 -22.07 0.59 16.33
CA CYS A 29 -21.08 1.54 15.82
C CYS A 29 -20.21 0.91 14.72
N HIS A 30 -19.68 -0.29 14.97
CA HIS A 30 -18.90 -1.03 13.98
C HIS A 30 -19.74 -1.37 12.74
N LEU A 31 -20.99 -1.81 12.93
CA LEU A 31 -21.91 -2.12 11.83
C LEU A 31 -22.14 -0.90 10.93
N HIS A 32 -22.44 0.26 11.52
CA HIS A 32 -22.60 1.51 10.77
C HIS A 32 -21.30 1.89 10.05
N GLY A 33 -20.15 1.76 10.70
CA GLY A 33 -18.85 1.97 10.07
C GLY A 33 -18.64 1.09 8.83
N GLN A 34 -19.00 -0.20 8.89
CA GLN A 34 -18.90 -1.10 7.74
C GLN A 34 -19.90 -0.79 6.63
N ILE A 35 -21.12 -0.34 6.97
CA ILE A 35 -22.10 0.13 5.98
C ILE A 35 -21.56 1.33 5.21
N LYS A 36 -20.87 2.26 5.89
CA LYS A 36 -20.20 3.39 5.21
C LYS A 36 -19.10 2.91 4.26
N VAL A 37 -18.25 1.97 4.70
CA VAL A 37 -17.21 1.37 3.85
C VAL A 37 -17.84 0.70 2.62
N ALA A 38 -18.94 -0.03 2.78
CA ALA A 38 -19.65 -0.66 1.66
C ALA A 38 -20.13 0.38 0.65
N ALA A 39 -20.72 1.49 1.11
CA ALA A 39 -21.13 2.59 0.24
C ALA A 39 -19.94 3.21 -0.52
N THR A 40 -18.79 3.40 0.15
CA THR A 40 -17.56 3.89 -0.51
C THR A 40 -17.08 2.92 -1.59
N VAL A 41 -17.04 1.61 -1.32
CA VAL A 41 -16.63 0.60 -2.30
C VAL A 41 -17.56 0.59 -3.52
N ILE A 42 -18.86 0.71 -3.31
CA ILE A 42 -19.85 0.80 -4.39
C ILE A 42 -19.62 2.08 -5.22
N ASN A 43 -19.35 3.22 -4.59
CA ASN A 43 -19.06 4.46 -5.30
C ASN A 43 -17.74 4.39 -6.09
N GLU A 44 -16.69 3.81 -5.51
CA GLU A 44 -15.42 3.54 -6.20
C GLU A 44 -15.63 2.62 -7.40
N TRP A 45 -16.51 1.62 -7.28
CA TRP A 45 -16.89 0.74 -8.36
C TRP A 45 -17.62 1.47 -9.49
N THR A 46 -18.64 2.26 -9.19
CA THR A 46 -19.35 3.06 -10.19
C THR A 46 -18.39 4.01 -10.91
N HIS A 47 -17.49 4.65 -10.18
CA HIS A 47 -16.47 5.52 -10.76
C HIS A 47 -15.50 4.75 -11.65
N HIS A 48 -15.06 3.55 -11.23
CA HIS A 48 -14.25 2.68 -12.06
C HIS A 48 -14.96 2.29 -13.35
N LEU A 49 -16.25 1.94 -13.32
CA LEU A 49 -17.04 1.62 -14.50
C LEU A 49 -17.06 2.79 -15.50
N ILE A 50 -17.28 4.01 -15.01
CA ILE A 50 -17.30 5.23 -15.84
C ILE A 50 -15.91 5.54 -16.42
N GLN A 51 -14.86 5.43 -15.61
CA GLN A 51 -13.49 5.68 -16.07
C GLN A 51 -13.03 4.63 -17.07
N HIS A 52 -13.32 3.36 -16.82
CA HIS A 52 -12.91 2.25 -17.68
C HIS A 52 -13.54 2.35 -19.07
N THR A 53 -14.78 2.85 -19.18
CA THR A 53 -15.38 3.13 -20.50
C THR A 53 -14.65 4.21 -21.30
N CYS A 54 -13.78 5.00 -20.66
CA CYS A 54 -13.14 6.17 -21.25
C CYS A 54 -11.61 6.14 -21.21
N SER A 55 -10.99 5.12 -20.61
CA SER A 55 -9.54 5.10 -20.34
C SER A 55 -8.86 3.92 -21.03
N ASP A 56 -7.75 4.19 -21.73
CA ASP A 56 -6.90 3.18 -22.39
C ASP A 56 -5.99 2.42 -21.38
N SER A 57 -6.48 2.15 -20.16
CA SER A 57 -5.68 1.42 -19.18
C SER A 57 -5.43 -0.01 -19.66
N CYS A 58 -4.22 -0.53 -19.49
CA CYS A 58 -3.91 -1.89 -19.92
C CYS A 58 -4.66 -2.93 -19.08
N ALA A 59 -4.98 -4.09 -19.66
CA ALA A 59 -5.75 -5.13 -18.96
C ALA A 59 -5.09 -5.55 -17.63
N GLY A 60 -3.76 -5.52 -17.56
CA GLY A 60 -3.01 -5.84 -16.33
C GLY A 60 -3.31 -4.90 -15.16
N GLU A 61 -3.40 -3.59 -15.40
CA GLU A 61 -3.73 -2.61 -14.35
C GLU A 61 -5.17 -2.78 -13.87
N GLN A 62 -6.09 -3.07 -14.79
CA GLN A 62 -7.49 -3.27 -14.50
C GLN A 62 -7.73 -4.49 -13.60
N VAL A 63 -7.08 -5.63 -13.90
CA VAL A 63 -7.15 -6.85 -13.04
C VAL A 63 -6.73 -6.53 -11.61
N LEU A 64 -5.66 -5.75 -11.43
CA LEU A 64 -5.16 -5.41 -10.09
C LEU A 64 -6.15 -4.51 -9.33
N LEU A 65 -6.73 -3.53 -10.00
CA LEU A 65 -7.71 -2.62 -9.42
C LEU A 65 -9.01 -3.35 -9.05
N LEU A 66 -9.57 -4.13 -9.98
CA LEU A 66 -10.75 -4.97 -9.77
C LEU A 66 -10.53 -5.97 -8.63
N GLY A 67 -9.40 -6.67 -8.63
CA GLY A 67 -9.07 -7.62 -7.56
C GLY A 67 -8.90 -6.96 -6.19
N ARG A 68 -8.51 -5.69 -6.12
CA ARG A 68 -8.53 -4.92 -4.87
C ARG A 68 -9.96 -4.60 -4.44
N LEU A 69 -10.77 -4.01 -5.32
CA LEU A 69 -12.16 -3.64 -5.03
C LEU A 69 -12.98 -4.85 -4.57
N LEU A 70 -12.90 -5.96 -5.31
CA LEU A 70 -13.61 -7.21 -5.02
C LEU A 70 -13.25 -7.77 -3.64
N ARG A 71 -11.96 -7.81 -3.29
CA ARG A 71 -11.52 -8.25 -1.94
C ARG A 71 -12.04 -7.34 -0.84
N THR A 72 -11.99 -6.02 -1.04
CA THR A 72 -12.51 -5.06 -0.06
C THR A 72 -14.02 -5.22 0.10
N ALA A 73 -14.76 -5.40 -0.99
CA ALA A 73 -16.20 -5.65 -0.97
C ALA A 73 -16.53 -6.94 -0.19
N ALA A 74 -15.89 -8.06 -0.53
CA ALA A 74 -16.11 -9.35 0.11
C ALA A 74 -15.82 -9.33 1.62
N ILE A 75 -14.69 -8.74 2.04
CA ILE A 75 -14.34 -8.59 3.46
C ILE A 75 -15.37 -7.70 4.19
N THR A 76 -15.81 -6.62 3.55
CA THR A 76 -16.80 -5.70 4.14
C THR A 76 -18.14 -6.40 4.33
N ARG A 77 -18.58 -7.19 3.33
CA ARG A 77 -19.78 -8.03 3.40
C ARG A 77 -19.75 -8.97 4.61
N GLU A 78 -18.66 -9.71 4.78
CA GLU A 78 -18.48 -10.62 5.92
C GLU A 78 -18.53 -9.89 7.27
N LYS A 79 -17.90 -8.71 7.36
CA LYS A 79 -17.91 -7.89 8.58
C LYS A 79 -19.31 -7.37 8.91
N ILE A 80 -20.08 -6.91 7.91
CA ILE A 80 -21.48 -6.50 8.09
C ILE A 80 -22.30 -7.67 8.66
N LEU A 81 -22.19 -8.86 8.06
CA LEU A 81 -22.88 -10.06 8.54
C LEU A 81 -22.48 -10.41 9.98
N ARG A 82 -21.18 -10.36 10.29
CA ARG A 82 -20.66 -10.66 11.64
C ARG A 82 -21.22 -9.70 12.68
N TYR A 83 -21.15 -8.39 12.44
CA TYR A 83 -21.64 -7.41 13.41
C TYR A 83 -23.16 -7.42 13.52
N ALA A 84 -23.90 -7.66 12.42
CA ALA A 84 -25.34 -7.83 12.45
C ALA A 84 -25.76 -9.04 13.31
N ASN A 85 -25.11 -10.20 13.11
CA ASN A 85 -25.38 -11.40 13.91
C ASN A 85 -25.01 -11.18 15.39
N GLN A 86 -23.89 -10.52 15.66
CA GLN A 86 -23.49 -10.18 17.03
C GLN A 86 -24.53 -9.28 17.71
N PHE A 87 -25.03 -8.25 17.02
CA PHE A 87 -26.09 -7.38 17.51
C PHE A 87 -27.36 -8.17 17.84
N LEU A 88 -27.84 -9.03 16.94
CA LEU A 88 -29.05 -9.84 17.14
C LEU A 88 -28.92 -10.78 18.34
N LEU A 89 -27.75 -11.42 18.50
CA LEU A 89 -27.47 -12.27 19.64
C LEU A 89 -27.50 -11.48 20.95
N LEU A 90 -26.80 -10.34 21.01
CA LEU A 90 -26.76 -9.50 22.21
C LEU A 90 -28.14 -8.91 22.56
N ASP A 91 -28.93 -8.48 21.57
CA ASP A 91 -30.30 -8.02 21.77
C ASP A 91 -31.22 -9.15 22.30
N SER A 92 -31.05 -10.39 21.82
CA SER A 92 -31.81 -11.53 22.35
C SER A 92 -31.45 -11.82 23.82
N VAL A 93 -30.15 -11.77 24.16
CA VAL A 93 -29.66 -12.00 25.53
C VAL A 93 -30.16 -10.91 26.48
N ILE A 94 -30.14 -9.65 26.06
CA ILE A 94 -30.59 -8.56 26.91
C ILE A 94 -32.11 -8.62 27.14
N ARG A 95 -32.91 -8.94 26.11
CA ARG A 95 -34.37 -9.13 26.25
C ARG A 95 -34.72 -10.28 27.20
N LEU A 96 -33.95 -11.36 27.19
CA LEU A 96 -34.14 -12.49 28.11
C LEU A 96 -33.81 -12.12 29.56
N LYS A 97 -32.72 -11.36 29.78
CA LYS A 97 -32.31 -10.90 31.12
C LYS A 97 -33.25 -9.84 31.70
N ILE A 98 -33.78 -8.96 30.85
CA ILE A 98 -34.60 -7.79 31.24
C ILE A 98 -36.10 -8.11 31.31
N LYS A 99 -36.52 -9.38 31.24
CA LYS A 99 -37.92 -9.82 31.41
C LYS A 99 -38.67 -9.22 32.62
N ASN A 100 -37.96 -8.64 33.61
CA ASN A 100 -38.51 -8.00 34.81
C ASN A 100 -38.15 -6.51 35.01
N SER A 101 -37.49 -5.81 34.07
CA SER A 101 -37.08 -4.40 34.24
C SER A 101 -37.53 -3.51 33.07
N ALA A 102 -38.06 -2.33 33.39
CA ALA A 102 -38.80 -1.49 32.46
C ALA A 102 -37.95 -0.64 31.49
N GLU A 103 -36.64 -0.50 31.73
CA GLU A 103 -35.79 0.45 31.02
C GLU A 103 -34.47 -0.19 30.57
N TYR A 104 -34.33 -0.42 29.26
CA TYR A 104 -33.05 -0.64 28.61
C TYR A 104 -32.91 0.35 27.46
N LYS A 105 -31.71 0.90 27.28
CA LYS A 105 -31.50 2.07 26.40
C LYS A 105 -31.85 1.84 24.93
N PHE A 106 -31.82 0.58 24.50
CA PHE A 106 -32.03 0.19 23.11
C PHE A 106 -33.44 -0.31 22.81
N LYS A 107 -34.40 -0.15 23.73
CA LYS A 107 -35.80 -0.57 23.53
C LYS A 107 -36.45 0.04 22.29
N ASN A 108 -36.02 1.24 21.96
CA ASN A 108 -36.54 1.99 20.82
C ASN A 108 -35.85 1.65 19.50
N ILE A 109 -34.69 0.96 19.52
CA ILE A 109 -34.07 0.48 18.29
C ILE A 109 -34.84 -0.76 17.85
N SER A 110 -35.65 -0.58 16.80
CA SER A 110 -36.33 -1.69 16.16
C SER A 110 -35.30 -2.62 15.53
N VAL A 111 -35.25 -3.86 16.02
CA VAL A 111 -34.44 -4.94 15.44
C VAL A 111 -34.75 -5.09 13.95
N GLU A 112 -36.02 -4.97 13.59
CA GLU A 112 -36.48 -5.02 12.20
C GLU A 112 -35.84 -3.91 11.35
N ASN A 113 -35.70 -2.69 11.89
CA ASN A 113 -35.04 -1.60 11.15
C ASN A 113 -33.56 -1.90 10.89
N VAL A 114 -32.84 -2.44 11.89
CA VAL A 114 -31.43 -2.83 11.73
C VAL A 114 -31.31 -3.96 10.72
N THR A 115 -32.11 -5.02 10.84
CA THR A 115 -32.11 -6.15 9.90
C THR A 115 -32.45 -5.72 8.48
N ASN A 116 -33.44 -4.85 8.28
CA ASN A 116 -33.81 -4.33 6.97
C ASN A 116 -32.70 -3.46 6.36
N THR A 117 -32.04 -2.64 7.19
CA THR A 117 -30.90 -1.82 6.75
C THR A 117 -29.73 -2.69 6.33
N VAL A 118 -29.40 -3.71 7.13
CA VAL A 118 -28.34 -4.68 6.84
C VAL A 118 -28.65 -5.44 5.55
N LYS A 119 -29.86 -5.97 5.41
CA LYS A 119 -30.30 -6.70 4.21
C LYS A 119 -30.22 -5.82 2.95
N LYS A 120 -30.70 -4.58 3.02
CA LYS A 120 -30.63 -3.63 1.89
C LYS A 120 -29.18 -3.38 1.47
N ASN A 121 -28.27 -3.15 2.41
CA ASN A 121 -26.87 -2.87 2.09
C ASN A 121 -26.11 -4.12 1.62
N LEU A 122 -26.40 -5.29 2.18
CA LEU A 122 -25.82 -6.56 1.72
C LEU A 122 -26.26 -6.87 0.30
N ASN A 123 -27.54 -6.72 -0.04
CA ASN A 123 -28.01 -6.93 -1.41
C ASN A 123 -27.27 -6.03 -2.40
N LYS A 124 -27.16 -4.72 -2.12
CA LYS A 124 -26.41 -3.79 -2.98
C LYS A 124 -24.94 -4.18 -3.13
N LEU A 125 -24.32 -4.65 -2.06
CA LEU A 125 -22.93 -5.07 -2.08
C LEU A 125 -22.73 -6.39 -2.83
N ASP A 126 -23.70 -7.32 -2.73
CA ASP A 126 -23.71 -8.58 -3.45
C ASP A 126 -23.89 -8.33 -4.96
N ASP A 127 -24.83 -7.47 -5.34
CA ASP A 127 -25.03 -7.05 -6.74
C ASP A 127 -23.73 -6.44 -7.32
N ALA A 128 -23.05 -5.59 -6.54
CA ALA A 128 -21.78 -4.98 -6.95
C ALA A 128 -20.63 -6.00 -7.03
N ILE A 129 -20.59 -6.99 -6.12
CA ILE A 129 -19.61 -8.09 -6.16
C ILE A 129 -19.81 -8.92 -7.43
N ASP A 130 -21.05 -9.30 -7.75
CA ASP A 130 -21.37 -10.05 -8.96
C ASP A 130 -20.94 -9.29 -10.23
N ASP A 131 -21.18 -7.98 -10.27
CA ASP A 131 -20.73 -7.12 -11.37
C ASP A 131 -19.19 -7.04 -11.46
N MET A 132 -18.50 -6.91 -10.33
CA MET A 132 -17.03 -6.89 -10.28
C MET A 132 -16.42 -8.23 -10.72
N GLU A 133 -17.01 -9.36 -10.33
CA GLU A 133 -16.56 -10.70 -10.74
C GLU A 133 -16.77 -10.92 -12.23
N PHE A 134 -17.91 -10.48 -12.77
CA PHE A 134 -18.18 -10.54 -14.20
C PHE A 134 -17.15 -9.73 -15.00
N GLU A 135 -16.93 -8.47 -14.63
CA GLU A 135 -15.96 -7.60 -15.31
C GLU A 135 -14.53 -8.11 -15.15
N LEU A 136 -14.16 -8.67 -14.00
CA LEU A 136 -12.87 -9.33 -13.82
C LEU A 136 -12.66 -10.46 -14.82
N GLY A 137 -13.66 -11.32 -15.04
CA GLY A 137 -13.59 -12.37 -16.05
C GLY A 137 -13.40 -11.84 -17.49
N GLN A 138 -14.02 -10.70 -17.81
CA GLN A 138 -13.86 -10.03 -19.10
C GLN A 138 -12.44 -9.48 -19.28
N VAL A 139 -11.89 -8.81 -18.26
CA VAL A 139 -10.53 -8.27 -18.29
C VAL A 139 -9.50 -9.39 -18.32
N GLU A 140 -9.71 -10.50 -17.61
CA GLU A 140 -8.84 -11.68 -17.68
C GLU A 140 -8.78 -12.27 -19.09
N LYS A 141 -9.90 -12.29 -19.81
CA LYS A 141 -9.92 -12.70 -21.22
C LYS A 141 -9.08 -11.77 -22.09
N LEU A 142 -9.24 -10.45 -21.95
CA LEU A 142 -8.45 -9.45 -22.66
C LEU A 142 -6.94 -9.60 -22.36
N LEU A 143 -6.58 -9.79 -21.10
CA LEU A 143 -5.19 -10.03 -20.69
C LEU A 143 -4.59 -11.26 -21.37
N ASN A 144 -5.36 -12.34 -21.49
CA ASN A 144 -4.92 -13.55 -22.17
C ASN A 144 -4.74 -13.32 -23.68
N ASP A 145 -5.64 -12.55 -24.31
CA ASP A 145 -5.52 -12.17 -25.72
C ASP A 145 -4.28 -11.28 -25.97
N GLU A 146 -4.01 -10.30 -25.10
CA GLU A 146 -2.80 -9.48 -25.13
C GLU A 146 -1.53 -10.34 -25.00
N LYS A 147 -1.55 -11.33 -24.09
CA LYS A 147 -0.45 -12.27 -23.88
C LYS A 147 -0.18 -13.13 -25.11
N LEU A 148 -1.23 -13.59 -25.81
CA LEU A 148 -1.09 -14.33 -27.07
C LEU A 148 -0.47 -13.45 -28.16
N CYS A 149 -0.97 -12.23 -28.33
CA CYS A 149 -0.41 -11.25 -29.28
C CYS A 149 1.08 -10.97 -29.00
N PHE A 150 1.44 -10.77 -27.73
CA PHE A 150 2.84 -10.56 -27.35
C PHE A 150 3.72 -11.77 -27.67
N GLN A 151 3.20 -12.99 -27.52
CA GLN A 151 3.92 -14.21 -27.86
C GLN A 151 4.13 -14.35 -29.38
N GLU A 152 3.16 -13.95 -30.19
CA GLU A 152 3.30 -13.89 -31.65
C GLU A 152 4.37 -12.88 -32.07
N ILE A 153 4.36 -11.68 -31.48
CA ILE A 153 5.39 -10.65 -31.70
C ILE A 153 6.78 -11.20 -31.33
N LYS A 154 6.89 -11.89 -30.19
CA LYS A 154 8.14 -12.52 -29.76
C LYS A 154 8.63 -13.58 -30.76
N ASN A 155 7.72 -14.39 -31.32
CA ASN A 155 8.04 -15.38 -32.35
C ASN A 155 8.50 -14.70 -33.65
N LEU A 156 7.86 -13.60 -34.06
CA LEU A 156 8.26 -12.80 -35.23
C LEU A 156 9.65 -12.18 -35.04
N LEU A 157 9.93 -11.59 -33.88
CA LEU A 157 11.26 -11.07 -33.54
C LEU A 157 12.33 -12.16 -33.57
N ALA A 158 12.03 -13.35 -33.04
CA ALA A 158 12.94 -14.49 -33.10
C ALA A 158 13.23 -14.92 -34.54
N SER A 159 12.22 -14.97 -35.41
CA SER A 159 12.38 -15.28 -36.84
C SER A 159 13.22 -14.22 -37.57
N LEU A 160 12.98 -12.93 -37.28
CA LEU A 160 13.73 -11.82 -37.85
C LEU A 160 15.22 -11.89 -37.46
N ASN A 161 15.51 -12.16 -36.18
CA ASN A 161 16.87 -12.34 -35.69
C ASN A 161 17.59 -13.53 -36.36
N GLN A 162 16.90 -14.66 -36.56
CA GLN A 162 17.47 -15.80 -37.28
C GLN A 162 17.81 -15.46 -38.74
N LYS A 163 16.90 -14.75 -39.43
CA LYS A 163 17.16 -14.28 -40.81
C LYS A 163 18.33 -13.31 -40.85
N ALA A 164 18.43 -12.36 -39.91
CA ALA A 164 19.55 -11.43 -39.83
C ALA A 164 20.91 -12.15 -39.68
N ILE A 165 20.96 -13.24 -38.90
CA ILE A 165 22.17 -14.08 -38.77
C ILE A 165 22.50 -14.78 -40.10
N THR A 166 21.49 -15.28 -40.83
CA THR A 166 21.71 -15.94 -42.13
C THR A 166 22.17 -14.97 -43.22
N PHE A 167 21.67 -13.73 -43.21
CA PHE A 167 22.02 -12.71 -44.20
C PHE A 167 23.26 -11.89 -43.82
N ALA A 168 23.79 -12.02 -42.60
CA ALA A 168 25.06 -11.43 -42.24
C ALA A 168 26.13 -11.98 -43.21
N PRO A 169 26.70 -11.16 -44.11
CA PRO A 169 27.65 -11.64 -45.09
C PRO A 169 28.77 -12.33 -44.34
N LEU A 170 29.13 -13.55 -44.78
CA LEU A 170 30.45 -14.11 -44.53
C LEU A 170 31.45 -13.04 -44.96
N ARG A 171 31.88 -12.18 -44.01
CA ARG A 171 33.07 -11.37 -44.21
C ARG A 171 34.17 -12.39 -44.36
N CYS A 172 34.47 -12.67 -45.62
CA CYS A 172 35.62 -13.44 -46.07
C CYS A 172 36.79 -13.00 -45.20
N LYS A 173 37.31 -13.92 -44.40
CA LYS A 173 38.60 -13.78 -43.71
C LYS A 173 39.72 -13.89 -44.74
N ASP A 174 39.64 -13.13 -45.82
CA ASP A 174 40.65 -13.10 -46.85
C ASP A 174 40.96 -11.64 -47.12
N SER A 175 41.92 -11.11 -46.35
CA SER A 175 43.03 -10.30 -46.86
C SER A 175 43.77 -9.58 -45.73
N ARG A 176 44.94 -10.15 -45.42
CA ARG A 176 46.24 -9.46 -45.48
C ARG A 176 46.57 -8.44 -44.38
N ALA A 177 47.63 -8.80 -43.66
CA ALA A 177 48.48 -7.95 -42.85
C ALA A 177 48.65 -6.53 -43.42
N TYR A 178 48.24 -5.53 -42.65
CA TYR A 178 48.81 -4.19 -42.72
C TYR A 178 48.87 -3.64 -41.29
N SER A 179 50.08 -3.62 -40.74
CA SER A 179 50.41 -2.90 -39.51
C SER A 179 50.16 -1.40 -39.72
N PRO A 180 49.46 -0.71 -38.81
CA PRO A 180 49.57 0.73 -38.69
C PRO A 180 50.66 1.08 -37.66
N ASP A 181 51.74 1.68 -38.14
CA ASP A 181 52.67 2.46 -37.31
C ASP A 181 51.94 3.66 -36.67
N PRO A 182 52.37 4.11 -35.48
CA PRO A 182 51.77 5.25 -34.79
C PRO A 182 52.43 6.55 -35.27
N ALA A 183 51.71 7.34 -36.07
CA ALA A 183 52.14 8.69 -36.43
C ALA A 183 51.23 9.74 -35.77
N LEU A 184 51.83 10.43 -34.80
CA LEU A 184 51.59 11.81 -34.34
C LEU A 184 50.59 12.61 -35.17
N SER A 185 49.52 13.08 -34.51
CA SER A 185 48.95 14.39 -34.81
C SER A 185 48.47 15.06 -33.53
N GLU A 186 49.26 16.05 -33.13
CA GLU A 186 48.85 17.12 -32.23
C GLU A 186 47.59 17.79 -32.79
N SER A 187 46.52 17.88 -32.00
CA SER A 187 45.59 18.99 -32.16
C SER A 187 45.07 19.43 -30.81
N LYS A 188 45.17 20.75 -30.64
CA LYS A 188 45.09 21.49 -29.39
C LYS A 188 43.63 21.62 -28.96
N ASN A 189 43.39 21.42 -27.67
CA ASN A 189 42.16 21.85 -26.99
C ASN A 189 41.95 23.36 -27.17
N PRO A 190 40.74 23.85 -27.46
CA PRO A 190 40.41 25.23 -27.20
C PRO A 190 40.03 25.41 -25.73
N THR A 191 40.92 26.13 -25.08
CA THR A 191 40.76 27.07 -23.97
C THR A 191 39.32 27.54 -23.70
N THR A 192 38.98 27.44 -22.43
CA THR A 192 37.92 28.16 -21.70
C THR A 192 38.02 29.69 -21.89
N GLU A 193 37.03 30.31 -22.53
CA GLU A 193 36.86 31.77 -22.51
C GLU A 193 35.59 32.17 -21.74
N ASN A 194 35.85 32.73 -20.55
CA ASN A 194 35.19 33.84 -19.88
C ASN A 194 33.89 34.40 -20.49
N ILE A 195 32.74 34.07 -19.88
CA ILE A 195 31.52 34.88 -20.00
C ILE A 195 31.51 35.91 -18.85
N LYS A 196 31.68 37.18 -19.24
CA LYS A 196 31.53 38.37 -18.39
C LYS A 196 30.09 38.50 -17.88
N LYS A 197 29.93 38.63 -16.56
CA LYS A 197 28.73 39.18 -15.90
C LYS A 197 28.49 40.65 -16.30
N PRO A 198 27.26 41.07 -16.62
CA PRO A 198 26.84 42.45 -16.47
C PRO A 198 26.39 42.71 -15.03
N LYS A 199 26.97 43.73 -14.39
CA LYS A 199 26.46 44.33 -13.15
C LYS A 199 25.32 45.28 -13.53
N ALA A 200 24.09 44.97 -13.13
CA ALA A 200 23.02 45.95 -13.05
C ALA A 200 22.78 46.30 -11.58
N LYS A 201 23.04 47.57 -11.24
CA LYS A 201 22.63 48.19 -9.98
C LYS A 201 21.17 48.58 -10.12
N ILE A 202 20.33 48.14 -9.19
CA ILE A 202 19.03 48.77 -8.92
C ILE A 202 18.99 49.08 -7.43
N ASP A 203 19.18 50.35 -7.12
CA ASP A 203 18.78 50.94 -5.84
C ASP A 203 17.26 51.00 -5.80
N LYS A 204 16.63 50.51 -4.73
CA LYS A 204 15.39 51.11 -4.21
C LYS A 204 15.24 50.86 -2.71
N LYS A 205 14.99 51.99 -2.06
CA LYS A 205 14.93 52.25 -0.63
C LYS A 205 13.48 52.06 -0.15
N GLY A 206 13.35 51.35 0.98
CA GLY A 206 12.30 51.35 2.01
C GLY A 206 10.84 51.72 1.72
N SER A 207 9.93 50.88 2.23
CA SER A 207 8.75 51.32 3.00
C SER A 207 8.19 50.10 3.74
N GLY A 208 8.03 50.20 5.06
CA GLY A 208 7.42 49.16 5.88
C GLY A 208 5.90 49.10 5.74
N SER A 209 5.35 47.94 6.08
CA SER A 209 4.09 47.83 6.83
C SER A 209 4.03 46.44 7.46
N ASP A 210 3.82 46.43 8.77
CA ASP A 210 3.55 45.25 9.57
C ASP A 210 2.24 44.59 9.11
N THR A 211 2.33 43.36 8.64
CA THR A 211 1.22 42.40 8.69
C THR A 211 1.81 41.05 9.05
N ALA A 212 1.45 40.57 10.24
CA ALA A 212 1.84 39.28 10.77
C ALA A 212 1.48 38.19 9.74
N ALA A 213 2.52 37.60 9.14
CA ALA A 213 2.38 36.37 8.38
C ALA A 213 2.16 35.26 9.39
N GLU A 214 0.91 34.83 9.53
CA GLU A 214 0.53 33.63 10.26
C GLU A 214 1.27 32.45 9.60
N GLU A 215 2.22 31.85 10.32
CA GLU A 215 2.93 30.65 9.90
C GLU A 215 1.90 29.54 9.67
N VAL A 216 1.53 29.32 8.42
CA VAL A 216 0.73 28.15 8.02
C VAL A 216 1.62 26.93 8.22
N LYS A 217 1.50 26.31 9.39
CA LYS A 217 2.08 25.00 9.67
C LYS A 217 1.51 24.01 8.65
N PRO A 218 2.35 23.18 8.01
CA PRO A 218 1.85 22.09 7.17
C PRO A 218 1.00 21.18 8.05
N LEU A 219 -0.28 21.05 7.67
CA LEU A 219 -1.24 20.16 8.30
C LEU A 219 -0.62 18.76 8.41
N THR A 220 -0.64 18.17 9.58
CA THR A 220 -0.21 16.79 9.76
C THR A 220 -1.20 15.85 9.05
N ASP A 221 -0.75 14.66 8.63
CA ASP A 221 -1.63 13.69 7.95
C ASP A 221 -2.87 13.32 8.79
N GLU A 222 -2.78 13.39 10.12
CA GLU A 222 -3.90 13.17 11.05
C GLU A 222 -4.88 14.36 11.02
N GLU A 223 -4.39 15.59 11.08
CA GLU A 223 -5.23 16.80 10.97
C GLU A 223 -5.85 16.90 9.56
N TYR A 224 -5.18 16.39 8.53
CA TYR A 224 -5.73 16.30 7.17
C TYR A 224 -6.82 15.25 7.06
N LEU A 225 -6.67 14.08 7.72
CA LEU A 225 -7.73 13.08 7.80
C LEU A 225 -8.91 13.57 8.65
N GLU A 226 -8.67 14.21 9.79
CA GLU A 226 -9.70 14.81 10.63
C GLU A 226 -10.45 15.91 9.86
N TRP A 227 -9.74 16.76 9.12
CA TRP A 227 -10.34 17.78 8.27
C TRP A 227 -11.16 17.18 7.12
N LEU A 228 -10.69 16.10 6.47
CA LEU A 228 -11.45 15.37 5.45
C LEU A 228 -12.70 14.70 6.02
N ILE A 229 -12.60 14.19 7.25
CA ILE A 229 -13.74 13.63 7.97
C ILE A 229 -14.71 14.74 8.32
N GLU A 230 -14.27 15.88 8.85
CA GLU A 230 -15.09 17.03 9.24
C GLU A 230 -15.77 17.71 8.04
N GLU A 231 -15.06 17.91 6.93
CA GLU A 231 -15.62 18.49 5.70
C GLU A 231 -16.64 17.55 5.03
N ASN A 232 -16.45 16.22 5.13
CA ASN A 232 -17.44 15.24 4.66
C ASN A 232 -18.49 14.86 5.72
N SER A 233 -18.31 15.27 6.97
CA SER A 233 -19.30 15.16 8.03
C SER A 233 -19.90 16.53 8.29
N ALA A 234 -20.50 17.09 7.23
CA ALA A 234 -21.54 18.09 7.41
C ALA A 234 -22.50 17.59 8.51
N PRO A 235 -22.71 18.35 9.59
CA PRO A 235 -23.60 17.93 10.65
C PRO A 235 -24.98 17.79 10.03
N CYS A 236 -25.42 16.55 9.94
CA CYS A 236 -26.78 16.23 9.58
C CYS A 236 -27.67 16.64 10.76
N GLU A 237 -27.95 17.93 10.89
CA GLU A 237 -28.82 18.46 11.95
C GLU A 237 -30.30 18.12 11.73
N ASP A 238 -30.65 17.41 10.64
CA ASP A 238 -31.96 16.80 10.46
C ASP A 238 -31.91 15.65 9.44
N CYS A 239 -31.73 14.39 9.87
CA CYS A 239 -32.10 13.24 9.02
C CYS A 239 -33.40 12.60 9.52
N GLY A 240 -34.49 13.32 9.30
CA GLY A 240 -35.66 12.71 8.70
C GLY A 240 -35.26 12.04 7.37
N TYR A 241 -34.93 10.76 7.43
CA TYR A 241 -34.55 9.95 6.26
C TYR A 241 -35.74 9.79 5.30
N THR A 242 -35.85 10.70 4.33
CA THR A 242 -36.56 10.47 3.08
C THR A 242 -35.61 10.76 1.93
N GLU A 243 -34.81 9.76 1.58
CA GLU A 243 -33.98 9.79 0.38
C GLU A 243 -34.75 9.14 -0.75
N ALA A 244 -35.41 9.99 -1.55
CA ALA A 244 -35.79 9.65 -2.91
C ALA A 244 -34.50 9.64 -3.73
N VAL A 245 -33.86 8.48 -3.80
CA VAL A 245 -32.80 8.22 -4.79
C VAL A 245 -33.46 8.30 -6.16
N SER A 246 -33.00 9.21 -7.01
CA SER A 246 -33.52 9.38 -8.36
C SER A 246 -33.33 8.09 -9.16
N SER A 247 -34.43 7.60 -9.73
CA SER A 247 -34.57 6.34 -10.49
C SER A 247 -33.61 6.19 -11.69
N ASP A 248 -32.93 7.26 -12.11
CA ASP A 248 -32.32 7.32 -13.44
C ASP A 248 -30.91 6.69 -13.52
N GLU A 249 -30.17 6.53 -12.41
CA GLU A 249 -28.83 5.91 -12.46
C GLU A 249 -28.85 4.37 -12.37
N GLU A 250 -29.89 3.80 -11.78
CA GLU A 250 -30.06 2.33 -11.65
C GLU A 250 -30.40 1.70 -13.02
N ASP A 251 -31.12 2.42 -13.88
CA ASP A 251 -31.50 1.97 -15.22
C ASP A 251 -30.32 1.91 -16.21
N VAL A 252 -29.30 2.75 -16.03
CA VAL A 252 -28.08 2.76 -16.87
C VAL A 252 -27.25 1.50 -16.64
N LEU A 253 -27.10 1.08 -15.38
CA LEU A 253 -26.38 -0.15 -15.02
C LEU A 253 -27.12 -1.40 -15.53
N LYS A 254 -28.46 -1.41 -15.42
CA LYS A 254 -29.30 -2.51 -15.89
C LYS A 254 -29.29 -2.67 -17.41
N ALA A 255 -29.25 -1.57 -18.15
CA ALA A 255 -29.17 -1.56 -19.61
C ALA A 255 -27.83 -2.13 -20.16
N LYS A 256 -26.74 -2.09 -19.38
CA LYS A 256 -25.45 -2.67 -19.78
C LYS A 256 -25.46 -4.20 -19.71
N ARG A 257 -26.09 -4.80 -18.68
CA ARG A 257 -26.31 -6.27 -18.60
C ARG A 257 -27.10 -6.77 -19.81
N GLN A 258 -28.17 -6.07 -20.18
CA GLN A 258 -29.07 -6.50 -21.25
C GLN A 258 -28.46 -6.44 -22.67
N ARG A 259 -27.39 -5.67 -22.90
CA ARG A 259 -26.71 -5.59 -24.21
C ARG A 259 -25.64 -6.67 -24.43
N LEU A 260 -25.19 -7.34 -23.38
CA LEU A 260 -24.13 -8.35 -23.48
C LEU A 260 -24.69 -9.79 -23.52
N ASP A 261 -25.87 -10.02 -22.95
CA ASP A 261 -26.57 -11.30 -23.06
C ASP A 261 -26.99 -11.63 -24.51
N ASP A 262 -27.30 -10.62 -25.32
CA ASP A 262 -27.65 -10.78 -26.74
C ASP A 262 -26.48 -11.28 -27.63
N ASN A 263 -25.24 -11.29 -27.13
CA ASN A 263 -24.05 -11.76 -27.85
C ASN A 263 -23.52 -13.13 -27.37
N SER A 264 -24.14 -13.75 -26.37
CA SER A 264 -23.64 -14.97 -25.72
C SER A 264 -24.38 -16.25 -26.13
N ASP A 265 -25.17 -16.23 -27.20
CA ASP A 265 -25.93 -17.41 -27.62
C ASP A 265 -25.12 -18.26 -28.63
N LYS A 266 -24.13 -19.01 -28.10
CA LYS A 266 -23.58 -20.26 -28.68
C LYS A 266 -22.53 -20.91 -27.76
N GLY A 267 -22.93 -21.92 -26.98
CA GLY A 267 -21.99 -22.93 -26.49
C GLY A 267 -22.29 -23.61 -25.15
N ALA A 268 -23.21 -24.58 -25.16
CA ALA A 268 -23.23 -25.84 -24.39
C ALA A 268 -22.81 -25.88 -22.89
N SER A 269 -23.82 -25.99 -22.03
CA SER A 269 -24.10 -27.10 -21.07
C SER A 269 -22.94 -27.91 -20.47
N ALA A 270 -22.75 -27.80 -19.15
CA ALA A 270 -22.62 -28.96 -18.26
C ALA A 270 -22.92 -28.60 -16.79
N THR A 271 -23.86 -29.34 -16.21
CA THR A 271 -24.28 -29.39 -14.81
C THR A 271 -23.21 -29.98 -13.89
N SER A 272 -23.04 -29.43 -12.67
CA SER A 272 -22.52 -30.18 -11.52
C SER A 272 -22.96 -29.55 -10.19
N GLU A 273 -23.73 -30.32 -9.44
CA GLU A 273 -24.20 -30.05 -8.08
C GLU A 273 -23.11 -30.32 -7.02
N ASN A 274 -23.41 -29.91 -5.78
CA ASN A 274 -22.98 -30.43 -4.46
C ASN A 274 -22.00 -29.57 -3.61
N PRO A 275 -21.97 -29.70 -2.27
CA PRO A 275 -22.67 -28.79 -1.36
C PRO A 275 -21.77 -28.17 -0.28
N GLU A 276 -22.36 -27.20 0.43
CA GLU A 276 -21.79 -26.44 1.55
C GLU A 276 -21.21 -27.30 2.68
N LYS A 277 -20.06 -26.86 3.22
CA LYS A 277 -19.48 -27.39 4.46
C LYS A 277 -19.19 -26.25 5.43
N ILE A 278 -19.98 -26.23 6.51
CA ILE A 278 -19.91 -25.30 7.65
C ILE A 278 -18.65 -25.58 8.47
N ILE A 279 -17.86 -24.53 8.77
CA ILE A 279 -16.76 -24.57 9.74
C ILE A 279 -17.01 -23.50 10.82
N GLU A 280 -17.26 -23.97 12.04
CA GLU A 280 -17.26 -23.17 13.28
C GLU A 280 -15.85 -22.70 13.62
N ILE A 281 -15.68 -21.41 13.95
CA ILE A 281 -14.48 -20.90 14.62
C ILE A 281 -14.90 -20.11 15.86
N LYS A 282 -14.72 -20.75 17.03
CA LYS A 282 -14.69 -20.11 18.35
C LYS A 282 -13.44 -19.24 18.48
N GLY A 283 -13.63 -18.00 18.93
CA GLY A 283 -12.56 -17.09 19.32
C GLY A 283 -12.20 -17.15 20.81
N GLN A 284 -11.07 -16.52 21.15
CA GLN A 284 -10.74 -15.76 22.38
C GLN A 284 -9.24 -15.37 22.32
N THR A 285 -8.87 -14.09 22.28
CA THR A 285 -8.60 -13.10 23.36
C THR A 285 -7.37 -13.37 24.23
N HIS A 286 -6.42 -12.42 24.10
CA HIS A 286 -5.53 -11.79 25.09
C HIS A 286 -5.15 -12.60 26.35
N ILE A 287 -3.86 -12.93 26.41
CA ILE A 287 -3.17 -13.54 27.56
C ILE A 287 -2.60 -12.40 28.44
N PRO A 288 -2.71 -12.48 29.78
CA PRO A 288 -1.96 -11.63 30.71
C PRO A 288 -0.46 -11.95 30.68
N GLU A 289 0.40 -10.93 30.77
CA GLU A 289 1.84 -11.12 30.97
C GLU A 289 2.10 -11.86 32.29
N GLU A 290 2.35 -13.17 32.20
CA GLU A 290 2.99 -13.96 33.24
C GLU A 290 4.24 -14.64 32.67
N ASP A 291 5.30 -14.52 33.44
CA ASP A 291 6.67 -15.00 33.21
C ASP A 291 6.68 -16.53 33.03
N ALA A 292 6.51 -17.01 31.78
CA ALA A 292 6.32 -18.41 31.47
C ALA A 292 7.49 -19.00 30.68
N THR A 293 8.15 -19.98 31.29
CA THR A 293 9.10 -20.90 30.69
C THR A 293 8.56 -21.48 29.38
N GLN A 294 9.23 -21.21 28.26
CA GLN A 294 8.86 -21.68 26.92
C GLN A 294 8.75 -23.21 26.88
N THR A 295 7.52 -23.71 26.96
CA THR A 295 7.21 -25.14 26.79
C THR A 295 6.97 -25.36 25.30
N GLN A 296 7.84 -26.13 24.64
CA GLN A 296 7.69 -26.36 23.19
C GLN A 296 6.38 -27.09 22.87
N PRO A 297 5.67 -26.70 21.80
CA PRO A 297 4.41 -27.32 21.40
C PRO A 297 4.64 -28.79 21.04
N THR A 298 3.88 -29.69 21.67
CA THR A 298 4.07 -31.14 21.60
C THR A 298 3.38 -31.80 20.40
N SER A 299 2.52 -31.07 19.67
CA SER A 299 1.81 -31.59 18.49
C SER A 299 2.14 -30.78 17.23
N GLU A 300 2.36 -31.49 16.11
CA GLU A 300 2.53 -30.92 14.77
C GLU A 300 1.36 -30.00 14.36
N HIS A 301 0.16 -30.31 14.83
CA HIS A 301 -1.03 -29.50 14.57
C HIS A 301 -0.95 -28.12 15.24
N ASP A 302 -0.49 -28.07 16.50
CA ASP A 302 -0.32 -26.79 17.21
C ASP A 302 0.80 -25.96 16.59
N ARG A 303 1.89 -26.61 16.16
CA ARG A 303 2.97 -25.94 15.42
C ARG A 303 2.46 -25.33 14.11
N ARG A 304 1.66 -26.05 13.33
CA ARG A 304 1.08 -25.52 12.08
C ARG A 304 0.18 -24.32 12.35
N ARG A 305 -0.67 -24.41 13.37
CA ARG A 305 -1.56 -23.31 13.77
C ARG A 305 -0.80 -22.06 14.19
N LEU A 306 0.29 -22.21 14.95
CA LEU A 306 1.15 -21.09 15.35
C LEU A 306 1.84 -20.44 14.15
N LEU A 307 2.37 -21.25 13.22
CA LEU A 307 2.99 -20.74 12.00
C LEU A 307 1.99 -20.03 11.09
N GLU A 308 0.76 -20.52 10.99
CA GLU A 308 -0.31 -19.84 10.25
C GLU A 308 -0.68 -18.50 10.90
N GLN A 309 -0.75 -18.44 12.23
CA GLN A 309 -0.96 -17.19 12.96
C GLN A 309 0.18 -16.20 12.74
N GLU A 310 1.44 -16.66 12.82
CA GLU A 310 2.62 -15.85 12.57
C GLU A 310 2.67 -15.35 11.12
N LEU A 311 2.36 -16.22 10.14
CA LEU A 311 2.24 -15.81 8.73
C LEU A 311 1.16 -14.77 8.52
N ASN A 312 -0.01 -14.93 9.16
CA ASN A 312 -1.09 -13.95 9.07
C ASN A 312 -0.69 -12.62 9.72
N GLN A 313 0.03 -12.65 10.83
CA GLN A 313 0.55 -11.46 11.51
C GLN A 313 1.64 -10.76 10.68
N LEU A 314 2.52 -11.52 10.02
CA LEU A 314 3.53 -10.99 9.10
C LEU A 314 2.88 -10.38 7.85
N ARG A 315 1.88 -11.06 7.26
CA ARG A 315 1.10 -10.54 6.12
C ARG A 315 0.40 -9.23 6.47
N PHE A 316 -0.26 -9.21 7.64
CA PHE A 316 -0.87 -8.00 8.17
C PHE A 316 0.17 -6.89 8.33
N SER A 317 1.29 -7.16 9.02
CA SER A 317 2.34 -6.16 9.26
C SER A 317 2.93 -5.60 7.96
N LEU A 318 3.10 -6.44 6.93
CA LEU A 318 3.61 -6.04 5.63
C LEU A 318 2.71 -5.02 4.91
N GLU A 319 1.40 -5.06 5.15
CA GLU A 319 0.44 -4.10 4.61
C GLU A 319 0.60 -2.70 5.22
N TYR A 320 0.98 -2.62 6.49
CA TYR A 320 1.20 -1.37 7.23
C TYR A 320 2.63 -0.83 7.14
N LEU A 321 3.55 -1.54 6.50
CA LEU A 321 4.88 -1.02 6.25
C LEU A 321 4.79 0.20 5.33
N PRO A 322 5.44 1.34 5.65
CA PRO A 322 5.44 2.49 4.77
C PRO A 322 5.99 2.12 3.40
N LYS A 323 5.12 2.15 2.38
CA LYS A 323 5.50 1.90 1.00
C LYS A 323 6.18 3.15 0.46
N ARG A 324 7.42 3.00 0.00
CA ARG A 324 8.10 4.09 -0.73
C ARG A 324 7.32 4.39 -1.99
N ARG A 325 6.99 5.66 -2.21
CA ARG A 325 6.37 6.11 -3.46
C ARG A 325 7.48 6.29 -4.50
N ILE A 326 7.70 5.27 -5.31
CA ILE A 326 8.62 5.37 -6.45
C ILE A 326 7.83 6.00 -7.60
N GLY A 327 8.29 7.15 -8.10
CA GLY A 327 7.60 7.85 -9.18
C GLY A 327 8.40 9.04 -9.70
N GLU A 328 8.08 9.45 -10.92
CA GLU A 328 8.78 10.55 -11.63
C GLU A 328 8.49 11.92 -11.02
N SER A 329 7.35 12.08 -10.34
CA SER A 329 6.98 13.31 -9.63
C SER A 329 6.31 13.01 -8.30
N SER A 330 6.78 13.65 -7.22
CA SER A 330 6.07 13.68 -5.93
C SER A 330 5.40 15.06 -5.76
N ARG A 331 4.08 15.10 -5.55
CA ARG A 331 3.38 16.36 -5.28
C ARG A 331 3.94 17.00 -3.99
N GLY A 332 4.23 18.30 -4.04
CA GLY A 332 4.69 19.07 -2.88
C GLY A 332 6.19 19.03 -2.59
N VAL A 333 7.02 18.50 -3.49
CA VAL A 333 8.48 18.59 -3.35
C VAL A 333 8.92 20.05 -3.53
N ASP A 334 9.74 20.56 -2.60
CA ASP A 334 10.31 21.90 -2.72
C ASP A 334 11.16 22.00 -4.00
N PRO A 335 10.98 23.04 -4.85
CA PRO A 335 11.74 23.22 -6.09
C PRO A 335 13.26 23.20 -5.95
N HIS A 336 13.81 23.40 -4.75
CA HIS A 336 15.25 23.40 -4.50
C HIS A 336 15.79 22.04 -4.04
N VAL A 337 14.93 21.06 -3.78
CA VAL A 337 15.35 19.71 -3.37
C VAL A 337 16.00 19.02 -4.57
N THR A 338 17.26 18.63 -4.41
CA THR A 338 18.00 17.85 -5.42
C THR A 338 18.09 16.39 -4.99
N CYS A 339 17.67 15.47 -5.87
CA CYS A 339 17.85 14.05 -5.66
C CYS A 339 19.34 13.69 -5.59
N CYS A 340 19.79 13.04 -4.52
CA CYS A 340 21.21 12.69 -4.37
C CYS A 340 21.69 11.63 -5.37
N PHE A 341 20.76 10.84 -5.91
CA PHE A 341 21.03 9.73 -6.81
C PHE A 341 21.07 10.17 -8.28
N CYS A 342 19.98 10.68 -8.83
CA CYS A 342 19.90 11.08 -10.25
C CYS A 342 20.15 12.56 -10.51
N LYS A 343 20.31 13.39 -9.47
CA LYS A 343 20.56 14.84 -9.55
C LYS A 343 19.43 15.71 -10.11
N GLU A 344 18.25 15.13 -10.36
CA GLU A 344 17.05 15.90 -10.71
C GLU A 344 16.65 16.83 -9.56
N VAL A 345 16.14 18.02 -9.90
CA VAL A 345 15.82 19.10 -8.95
C VAL A 345 14.31 19.35 -8.94
N GLY A 346 13.70 19.36 -7.76
CA GLY A 346 12.28 19.68 -7.57
C GLY A 346 11.28 18.60 -8.00
N TRP A 347 11.73 17.48 -8.56
CA TRP A 347 10.85 16.42 -9.08
C TRP A 347 10.45 15.39 -8.03
N HIS A 348 11.42 14.88 -7.26
CA HIS A 348 11.20 13.84 -6.26
C HIS A 348 12.24 13.92 -5.14
N TYR A 349 11.90 13.39 -3.96
CA TYR A 349 12.85 13.20 -2.88
C TYR A 349 13.80 12.05 -3.20
N SER A 350 15.04 12.10 -2.68
CA SER A 350 16.04 11.05 -2.88
C SER A 350 15.55 9.64 -2.53
N ASP A 351 14.68 9.50 -1.53
CA ASP A 351 14.12 8.21 -1.14
C ASP A 351 13.11 7.63 -2.16
N SER A 352 12.63 8.47 -3.08
CA SER A 352 11.64 8.20 -4.11
C SER A 352 12.26 8.12 -5.52
N CYS A 353 13.59 8.12 -5.64
CA CYS A 353 14.31 8.11 -6.92
C CYS A 353 13.88 6.95 -7.83
N PRO A 354 13.41 7.23 -9.08
CA PRO A 354 13.00 6.20 -10.03
C PRO A 354 14.18 5.53 -10.74
N VAL A 355 15.36 6.16 -10.75
CA VAL A 355 16.57 5.63 -11.39
C VAL A 355 17.25 4.58 -10.52
N ILE A 356 17.35 4.83 -9.21
CA ILE A 356 18.00 3.93 -8.24
C ILE A 356 16.95 3.53 -7.21
N THR A 357 16.28 2.41 -7.47
CA THR A 357 15.10 1.96 -6.69
C THR A 357 15.48 0.92 -5.62
N SER A 358 16.43 0.04 -5.92
CA SER A 358 16.85 -1.04 -5.04
C SER A 358 17.68 -0.54 -3.85
N GLY A 359 17.46 -1.13 -2.67
CA GLY A 359 18.24 -0.82 -1.47
C GLY A 359 19.73 -1.09 -1.63
N ASP A 360 20.08 -2.20 -2.27
CA ASP A 360 21.48 -2.61 -2.49
C ASP A 360 22.20 -1.66 -3.44
N GLU A 361 21.49 -1.20 -4.48
CA GLU A 361 22.03 -0.26 -5.45
C GLU A 361 22.27 1.12 -4.83
N ARG A 362 21.31 1.60 -4.02
CA ARG A 362 21.48 2.85 -3.24
C ARG A 362 22.67 2.76 -2.29
N TRP A 363 22.82 1.63 -1.60
CA TRP A 363 23.93 1.42 -0.68
C TRP A 363 25.28 1.44 -1.40
N ARG A 364 25.37 0.74 -2.54
CA ARG A 364 26.56 0.75 -3.39
C ARG A 364 26.90 2.16 -3.88
N PHE A 365 25.90 2.90 -4.37
CA PHE A 365 26.06 4.28 -4.83
C PHE A 365 26.57 5.21 -3.71
N VAL A 366 26.01 5.11 -2.51
CA VAL A 366 26.42 5.90 -1.33
C VAL A 366 27.89 5.63 -0.99
N ARG A 367 28.31 4.36 -1.01
CA ARG A 367 29.68 3.94 -0.74
C ARG A 367 30.66 4.46 -1.80
N GLU A 368 30.35 4.24 -3.07
CA GLU A 368 31.21 4.64 -4.20
C GLU A 368 31.40 6.15 -4.30
N ASN A 369 30.35 6.92 -4.00
CA ASN A 369 30.37 8.38 -4.02
C ASN A 369 30.81 9.00 -2.69
N LYS A 370 31.24 8.19 -1.72
CA LYS A 370 31.67 8.63 -0.37
C LYS A 370 30.65 9.55 0.31
N LEU A 371 29.36 9.25 0.14
CA LEU A 371 28.27 9.99 0.77
C LEU A 371 28.05 9.47 2.20
N CYS A 372 27.62 10.35 3.10
CA CYS A 372 27.23 9.90 4.43
C CYS A 372 25.98 9.02 4.38
N GLN A 373 26.03 7.85 5.03
CA GLN A 373 24.90 6.91 5.09
C GLN A 373 23.65 7.46 5.81
N TYR A 374 23.80 8.50 6.63
CA TYR A 374 22.71 9.07 7.43
C TYR A 374 22.02 10.24 6.74
N CYS A 375 22.78 11.18 6.17
CA CYS A 375 22.23 12.40 5.57
C CYS A 375 22.38 12.48 4.04
N LEU A 376 23.05 11.51 3.41
CA LEU A 376 23.31 11.42 1.97
C LEU A 376 24.09 12.61 1.38
N ARG A 377 24.75 13.41 2.24
CA ARG A 377 25.62 14.53 1.84
C ARG A 377 27.09 14.14 1.98
N SER A 378 27.94 14.80 1.22
CA SER A 378 29.39 14.71 1.38
C SER A 378 29.83 15.59 2.54
N HIS A 379 30.36 14.97 3.60
CA HIS A 379 31.02 15.65 4.71
C HIS A 379 32.10 14.73 5.30
N GLY A 380 32.93 15.27 6.18
CA GLY A 380 33.97 14.50 6.88
C GLY A 380 33.41 13.52 7.92
N SER A 381 34.17 13.28 9.00
CA SER A 381 33.91 12.20 9.96
C SER A 381 32.67 12.37 10.85
N THR A 382 32.10 13.57 10.98
CA THR A 382 30.99 13.83 11.92
C THR A 382 29.70 14.22 11.21
N CYS A 383 28.68 13.34 11.28
CA CYS A 383 27.33 13.63 10.81
C CYS A 383 26.44 14.10 11.97
N ARG A 384 25.81 15.26 11.84
CA ARG A 384 24.81 15.74 12.81
C ARG A 384 23.58 14.82 12.88
N ASP A 385 23.28 14.12 11.80
CA ASP A 385 22.09 13.27 11.68
C ASP A 385 22.31 11.82 12.15
N LYS A 386 23.53 11.46 12.60
CA LYS A 386 23.84 10.09 13.09
C LYS A 386 22.90 9.63 14.20
N ASN A 387 22.45 10.55 15.05
CA ASN A 387 21.57 10.25 16.20
C ASN A 387 20.08 10.48 15.90
N LYS A 388 19.72 10.92 14.69
CA LYS A 388 18.30 11.09 14.33
C LYS A 388 17.69 9.72 14.08
N LYS A 389 16.54 9.45 14.71
CA LYS A 389 15.76 8.25 14.41
C LYS A 389 15.30 8.31 12.95
N CYS A 390 15.47 7.19 12.24
CA CYS A 390 14.94 7.02 10.90
C CYS A 390 13.40 7.02 10.97
N TRP A 391 12.74 7.83 10.14
CA TRP A 391 11.29 7.91 10.08
C TRP A 391 10.67 6.54 9.79
N TYR A 392 11.18 5.80 8.81
CA TYR A 392 10.70 4.46 8.49
C TYR A 392 10.83 3.50 9.68
N CYS A 393 11.99 3.51 10.37
CA CYS A 393 12.19 2.68 11.55
C CYS A 393 11.22 3.07 12.69
N SER A 394 10.96 4.36 12.90
CA SER A 394 10.00 4.80 13.93
C SER A 394 8.55 4.39 13.63
N VAL A 395 8.19 4.25 12.36
CA VAL A 395 6.86 3.74 11.97
C VAL A 395 6.83 2.23 12.18
N ILE A 396 7.88 1.51 11.79
CA ILE A 396 7.99 0.06 11.97
C ILE A 396 8.02 -0.33 13.46
N GLU A 397 8.73 0.41 14.31
CA GLU A 397 8.76 0.22 15.77
C GLU A 397 7.35 0.23 16.40
N LYS A 398 6.38 0.91 15.76
CA LYS A 398 4.98 0.96 16.21
C LYS A 398 4.13 -0.18 15.66
N THR A 399 4.63 -0.98 14.72
CA THR A 399 3.92 -2.13 14.17
C THR A 399 4.21 -3.40 14.97
N VAL A 400 3.25 -4.34 14.99
CA VAL A 400 3.33 -5.59 15.77
C VAL A 400 4.53 -6.48 15.38
N ALA A 401 5.18 -6.19 14.25
CA ALA A 401 6.39 -6.88 13.79
C ALA A 401 7.62 -6.69 14.69
N PHE A 402 7.63 -5.69 15.60
CA PHE A 402 8.74 -5.47 16.53
C PHE A 402 8.47 -5.99 17.96
N GLY A 403 7.27 -6.52 18.22
CA GLY A 403 6.91 -7.13 19.50
C GLY A 403 7.37 -8.58 19.59
N SER A 404 8.46 -8.80 20.34
CA SER A 404 8.75 -10.03 21.10
C SER A 404 9.68 -11.11 20.52
N SER A 405 10.24 -11.01 19.30
CA SER A 405 11.19 -12.05 18.83
C SER A 405 12.13 -11.66 17.69
N ALA A 406 12.49 -10.38 17.52
CA ALA A 406 13.61 -10.06 16.64
C ALA A 406 14.93 -10.52 17.31
N PRO A 407 15.75 -11.38 16.69
CA PRO A 407 17.08 -11.66 17.22
C PRO A 407 17.84 -10.33 17.28
N HIS A 408 18.47 -10.07 18.42
CA HIS A 408 19.29 -8.88 18.76
C HIS A 408 20.48 -8.59 17.80
N GLY A 409 20.48 -9.11 16.58
CA GLY A 409 21.57 -9.02 15.61
C GLY A 409 21.57 -7.81 14.67
N PHE A 410 20.56 -6.91 14.73
CA PHE A 410 20.54 -5.74 13.83
C PHE A 410 21.09 -4.44 14.45
N SER A 411 21.34 -4.40 15.76
CA SER A 411 21.84 -3.20 16.45
C SER A 411 23.35 -3.18 16.73
N SER A 412 24.10 -4.20 16.28
CA SER A 412 25.55 -4.27 16.46
C SER A 412 26.22 -4.74 15.16
N TRP A 413 26.25 -3.86 14.16
CA TRP A 413 27.21 -3.99 13.07
C TRP A 413 28.42 -3.17 13.49
N ASP A 414 29.41 -3.86 14.06
CA ASP A 414 30.64 -3.28 14.57
C ASP A 414 31.32 -2.36 13.54
N ASP A 415 31.67 -1.15 13.99
CA ASP A 415 32.51 -0.13 13.33
C ASP A 415 33.98 -0.62 13.11
N SER A 416 34.24 -1.93 13.26
CA SER A 416 35.59 -2.51 13.32
C SER A 416 36.21 -2.83 11.96
N SER A 417 35.51 -2.63 10.84
CA SER A 417 36.07 -2.88 9.50
C SER A 417 36.55 -1.63 8.75
N LEU A 418 36.59 -0.46 9.41
CA LEU A 418 37.04 0.80 8.80
C LEU A 418 38.44 1.27 9.28
N ALA A 419 39.21 0.37 9.91
CA ALA A 419 40.54 0.68 10.44
C ALA A 419 41.72 0.33 9.52
N ASP A 420 41.50 -0.25 8.32
CA ASP A 420 42.58 -0.61 7.37
C ASP A 420 42.60 0.28 6.12
N CYS A 421 42.62 1.59 6.34
CA CYS A 421 43.09 2.55 5.34
C CYS A 421 44.14 3.44 6.00
N GLN A 422 45.30 2.84 6.27
CA GLN A 422 46.49 3.58 6.68
C GLN A 422 46.97 4.47 5.53
N ASP A 423 47.36 5.67 5.93
CA ASP A 423 47.96 6.74 5.15
C ASP A 423 49.17 6.27 4.30
N ASP A 424 48.99 6.18 2.98
CA ASP A 424 50.10 6.37 2.03
C ASP A 424 50.34 7.88 1.90
N GLN A 425 51.12 8.43 2.84
CA GLN A 425 51.77 9.73 2.65
C GLN A 425 52.97 9.55 1.72
N ASP A 426 52.84 10.11 0.51
CA ASP A 426 53.97 10.32 -0.42
C ASP A 426 55.09 11.10 0.27
N PRO A 427 56.35 10.62 0.26
CA PRO A 427 57.46 11.39 0.80
C PRO A 427 57.80 12.54 -0.16
N VAL A 428 57.60 13.76 0.34
CA VAL A 428 58.08 15.01 -0.24
C VAL A 428 59.61 14.96 -0.33
N ASN A 429 60.12 14.77 -1.54
CA ASN A 429 61.52 14.97 -1.89
C ASN A 429 61.87 16.46 -1.73
N ASN A 430 62.63 16.79 -0.68
CA ASN A 430 63.22 18.10 -0.49
C ASN A 430 64.71 18.04 -0.87
N PRO A 431 65.20 18.79 -1.87
CA PRO A 431 66.60 18.81 -2.25
C PRO A 431 67.31 19.96 -1.53
N SER A 432 68.35 19.67 -0.73
CA SER A 432 69.41 20.65 -0.44
C SER A 432 70.66 20.04 0.19
N ALA A 433 71.79 20.33 -0.47
CA ALA A 433 73.13 20.62 0.08
C ALA A 433 74.01 19.49 0.68
N ARG A 434 75.00 19.05 -0.14
CA ARG A 434 76.48 19.04 0.05
C ARG A 434 77.06 19.52 1.41
N PRO A 435 78.38 19.33 1.73
CA PRO A 435 79.45 18.54 1.08
C PRO A 435 80.40 17.77 2.06
N LEU A 436 81.18 16.82 1.52
CA LEU A 436 82.65 16.70 1.51
C LEU A 436 83.08 15.23 1.35
#